data_AF-A0A7S2JQQ6-F1
#
_entry.id   AF-A0A7S2JQQ6-F1
#
_cell.length_a   1.000
_cell.length_b   1.000
_cell.length_c   1.000
_cell.angle_alpha   90.00
_cell.angle_beta   90.00
_cell.angle_gamma   90.00
#
_symmetry.space_group_name_H-M   'P 1'
#
loop_
_entity.id
_entity.type
_entity.pdbx_description
1 polymer ?
#
loop_
_entity_poly.entity_id
_entity_poly.type
_entity_poly.pdbx_seq_one_letter_code
_entity_poly.pdbx_strand_id
1 'polypeptide(L)'
;EPLDSEEGGDVPAPIVEAVLAHVACGFSPADVEDDKVFRESCLELQEGDLVVAGGGGWFYGRLISAVDGEVRAGYFPENHVSWIGKISDEGLVSGAEQHLLVAVEGG
;
A
#
# COMPACT_ATOMS: atom_id res chain seq x y z
N GLU A 1 36.68 28.63 10.95
CA GLU A 1 35.29 28.96 10.55
C GLU A 1 34.42 27.74 10.84
N PRO A 2 33.39 27.83 11.68
CA PRO A 2 32.39 26.78 11.79
C PRO A 2 31.38 26.94 10.65
N LEU A 3 31.08 25.85 9.95
CA LEU A 3 29.94 25.77 9.04
C LEU A 3 28.71 25.43 9.88
N ASP A 4 27.97 26.47 10.25
CA ASP A 4 26.52 26.37 10.41
C ASP A 4 25.94 25.98 9.04
N SER A 5 25.21 24.87 8.98
CA SER A 5 24.35 24.55 7.85
C SER A 5 23.09 23.90 8.42
N GLU A 6 22.18 24.80 8.78
CA GLU A 6 20.77 24.82 8.35
C GLU A 6 20.13 23.43 8.21
N GLU A 7 19.34 23.03 9.18
CA GLU A 7 17.89 23.27 9.20
C GLU A 7 17.16 22.04 8.65
N GLY A 8 16.27 21.49 9.47
CA GLY A 8 15.47 20.32 9.17
C GLY A 8 14.61 20.55 7.93
N GLY A 9 15.05 20.01 6.80
CA GLY A 9 14.14 19.61 5.75
C GLY A 9 13.45 18.33 6.19
N ASP A 10 12.26 18.46 6.79
CA ASP A 10 11.23 17.44 6.66
C ASP A 10 10.96 17.32 5.15
N VAL A 11 11.77 16.50 4.47
CA VAL A 11 11.43 16.09 3.12
C VAL A 11 10.21 15.21 3.32
N PRO A 12 9.00 15.62 2.88
CA PRO A 12 7.91 14.67 2.87
C PRO A 12 8.42 13.53 2.00
N ALA A 13 8.58 12.34 2.60
CA ALA A 13 8.88 11.14 1.86
C ALA A 13 7.96 11.12 0.64
N PRO A 14 8.45 10.73 -0.56
CA PRO A 14 7.60 10.70 -1.75
C PRO A 14 6.32 9.98 -1.35
N ILE A 15 5.20 10.71 -1.38
CA ILE A 15 3.87 10.19 -1.11
C ILE A 15 3.62 9.14 -2.17
N VAL A 16 4.00 7.91 -1.83
CA VAL A 16 3.69 6.74 -2.65
C VAL A 16 2.19 6.59 -2.52
N GLU A 17 1.47 7.09 -3.53
CA GLU A 17 0.02 6.95 -3.62
C GLU A 17 -0.32 5.47 -3.55
N ALA A 18 -0.72 5.02 -2.36
CA ALA A 18 -1.13 3.66 -2.12
C ALA A 18 -2.64 3.58 -2.37
N VAL A 19 -3.05 2.57 -3.14
CA VAL A 19 -4.46 2.26 -3.37
C VAL A 19 -4.87 1.08 -2.53
N LEU A 20 -6.06 1.18 -1.94
CA LEU A 20 -6.78 0.04 -1.42
C LEU A 20 -7.48 -0.63 -2.59
N ALA A 21 -7.17 -1.90 -2.83
CA ALA A 21 -7.81 -2.68 -3.87
C ALA A 21 -8.32 -4.01 -3.31
N HIS A 22 -9.38 -4.50 -3.93
CA HIS A 22 -9.97 -5.80 -3.67
C HIS A 22 -9.53 -6.75 -4.78
N VAL A 23 -9.10 -7.95 -4.42
CA VAL A 23 -8.70 -8.98 -5.37
C VAL A 23 -9.94 -9.52 -6.07
N ALA A 24 -10.12 -9.13 -7.33
CA ALA A 24 -11.26 -9.51 -8.15
C ALA A 24 -11.07 -10.89 -8.80
N CYS A 25 -9.82 -11.32 -8.98
CA CYS A 25 -9.46 -12.64 -9.45
C CYS A 25 -8.20 -13.09 -8.73
N GLY A 26 -8.17 -14.34 -8.26
CA GLY A 26 -6.98 -14.91 -7.62
C GLY A 26 -5.75 -14.79 -8.52
N PHE A 27 -4.59 -14.66 -7.91
CA PHE A 27 -3.31 -14.63 -8.59
C PHE A 27 -2.33 -15.55 -7.87
N SER A 28 -1.72 -16.47 -8.61
CA SER A 28 -0.67 -17.32 -8.07
C SER A 28 0.67 -16.96 -8.72
N PRO A 29 1.77 -16.95 -7.95
CA PRO A 29 3.11 -16.72 -8.50
C PRO A 29 3.51 -17.78 -9.55
N ALA A 30 2.82 -18.92 -9.59
CA ALA A 30 2.99 -19.96 -10.59
C ALA A 30 2.61 -19.51 -12.02
N ASP A 31 1.71 -18.53 -12.16
CA ASP A 31 1.24 -18.01 -13.45
C ASP A 31 2.26 -17.12 -14.17
N VAL A 32 3.33 -16.70 -13.49
CA VAL A 32 4.35 -15.83 -14.08
C VAL A 32 5.38 -16.64 -14.85
N GLU A 33 5.20 -16.80 -16.17
CA GLU A 33 6.06 -17.67 -16.98
C GLU A 33 7.53 -17.22 -17.06
N ASP A 34 7.80 -15.91 -17.03
CA ASP A 34 9.07 -15.33 -17.45
C ASP A 34 10.26 -15.49 -16.49
N ASP A 35 10.07 -15.46 -15.16
CA ASP A 35 11.22 -15.32 -14.25
C ASP A 35 11.05 -16.01 -12.88
N LYS A 36 11.84 -17.06 -12.60
CA LYS A 36 11.76 -17.80 -11.32
C LYS A 36 12.06 -16.94 -10.10
N VAL A 37 13.00 -15.99 -10.22
CA VAL A 37 13.38 -15.09 -9.12
C VAL A 37 12.27 -14.09 -8.85
N PHE A 38 11.58 -13.63 -9.90
CA PHE A 38 10.44 -12.72 -9.76
C PHE A 38 9.24 -13.41 -9.11
N ARG A 39 9.02 -14.72 -9.35
CA ARG A 39 7.99 -15.51 -8.66
C ARG A 39 8.16 -15.53 -7.14
N GLU A 40 9.40 -15.52 -6.65
CA GLU A 40 9.66 -15.47 -5.19
C GLU A 40 9.30 -14.11 -4.59
N SER A 41 9.26 -13.07 -5.42
CA SER A 41 8.84 -11.72 -5.02
C SER A 41 7.33 -11.48 -5.25
N CYS A 42 6.62 -12.43 -5.87
CA CYS A 42 5.20 -12.31 -6.15
C CYS A 42 4.35 -12.67 -4.92
N LEU A 43 3.28 -11.93 -4.71
CA LEU A 43 2.33 -12.17 -3.63
C LEU A 43 1.20 -13.05 -4.16
N GLU A 44 0.99 -14.21 -3.55
CA GLU A 44 -0.21 -15.02 -3.82
C GLU A 44 -1.43 -14.32 -3.24
N LEU A 45 -2.48 -14.21 -4.06
CA LEU A 45 -3.72 -13.51 -3.73
C LEU A 45 -4.93 -14.40 -4.01
N GLN A 46 -5.91 -14.37 -3.12
CA GLN A 46 -7.18 -15.06 -3.30
C GLN A 46 -8.28 -14.06 -3.65
N GLU A 47 -9.22 -14.46 -4.50
CA GLU A 47 -10.41 -13.66 -4.77
C GLU A 47 -11.14 -13.34 -3.45
N GLY A 48 -11.47 -12.06 -3.23
CA GLY A 48 -12.04 -11.60 -1.96
C GLY A 48 -11.06 -10.86 -1.06
N ASP A 49 -9.74 -11.03 -1.28
CA ASP A 49 -8.72 -10.42 -0.44
C ASP A 49 -8.65 -8.90 -0.61
N LEU A 50 -8.19 -8.22 0.44
CA LEU A 50 -7.93 -6.78 0.43
C LEU A 50 -6.43 -6.52 0.45
N VAL A 51 -5.95 -5.65 -0.43
CA VAL A 51 -4.53 -5.32 -0.56
C VAL A 51 -4.32 -3.81 -0.58
N VAL A 52 -3.20 -3.36 -0.02
CA VAL A 52 -2.71 -1.99 -0.20
C VAL A 52 -1.52 -2.03 -1.13
N ALA A 53 -1.57 -1.33 -2.25
CA ALA A 53 -0.48 -1.37 -3.24
C ALA A 53 -0.32 -0.09 -4.03
N GLY A 54 0.84 0.09 -4.65
CA GLY A 54 1.11 1.20 -5.56
C GLY A 54 2.01 0.75 -6.71
N GLY A 55 1.92 1.42 -7.86
CA GLY A 55 2.71 1.09 -9.05
C GLY A 55 2.02 1.45 -10.37
N GLY A 56 2.59 0.99 -11.48
CA GLY A 56 2.00 1.09 -12.82
C GLY A 56 2.41 -0.13 -13.65
N GLY A 57 1.44 -0.94 -14.07
CA GLY A 57 1.63 -2.25 -14.68
C GLY A 57 1.59 -3.38 -13.64
N TRP A 58 2.58 -3.41 -12.75
CA TRP A 58 2.64 -4.32 -11.61
C TRP A 58 2.56 -3.53 -10.31
N PHE A 59 1.70 -3.99 -9.41
CA PHE A 59 1.56 -3.41 -8.09
C PHE A 59 2.44 -4.16 -7.11
N TYR A 60 3.19 -3.38 -6.33
CA TYR A 60 3.80 -3.89 -5.11
C TYR A 60 2.92 -3.51 -3.94
N GLY A 61 2.47 -4.52 -3.20
CA GLY A 61 1.54 -4.29 -2.11
C GLY A 61 1.61 -5.32 -1.02
N ARG A 62 0.85 -5.06 0.03
CA ARG A 62 0.68 -5.96 1.16
C ARG A 62 -0.77 -6.39 1.30
N LEU A 63 -0.96 -7.64 1.69
CA LEU A 63 -2.26 -8.21 2.03
C LEU A 63 -2.73 -7.67 3.38
N ILE A 64 -3.96 -7.16 3.43
CA ILE A 64 -4.68 -6.83 4.66
C ILE A 64 -5.45 -8.08 5.10
N SER A 65 -4.74 -9.09 5.60
CA SER A 65 -5.39 -10.26 6.20
C SER A 65 -5.66 -10.01 7.68
N ALA A 66 -6.85 -10.39 8.13
CA ALA A 66 -7.23 -10.38 9.55
C ALA A 66 -6.60 -11.55 10.34
N VAL A 67 -5.98 -12.51 9.65
CA VAL A 67 -5.49 -13.74 10.26
C VAL A 67 -4.01 -13.59 10.64
N ASP A 68 -3.80 -13.39 11.94
CA ASP A 68 -2.58 -13.69 12.70
C ASP A 68 -1.24 -13.11 12.16
N GLY A 69 -1.10 -11.78 12.19
CA GLY A 69 0.21 -11.10 12.28
C GLY A 69 1.19 -11.25 11.10
N GLU A 70 0.89 -12.08 10.11
CA GLU A 70 1.74 -12.28 8.93
C GLU A 70 1.49 -11.17 7.91
N VAL A 71 2.36 -10.16 7.92
CA VAL A 71 2.40 -9.13 6.89
C VAL A 71 3.01 -9.75 5.63
N ARG A 72 2.16 -10.23 4.72
CA ARG A 72 2.59 -10.72 3.40
C ARG A 72 2.60 -9.58 2.40
N ALA A 73 3.75 -9.35 1.76
CA ALA A 73 3.91 -8.32 0.75
C ALA A 73 4.64 -8.89 -0.48
N GLY A 74 4.30 -8.36 -1.65
CA GLY A 74 4.89 -8.80 -2.92
C GLY A 74 4.24 -8.15 -4.13
N TYR A 75 4.68 -8.58 -5.30
CA TYR A 75 4.21 -8.09 -6.59
C TYR A 75 3.00 -8.87 -7.08
N PHE A 76 2.07 -8.16 -7.71
CA PHE A 76 0.93 -8.74 -8.40
C PHE A 76 0.48 -7.83 -9.55
N PRO A 77 -0.14 -8.38 -10.60
CA PRO A 77 -0.61 -7.60 -11.74
C PRO A 77 -1.82 -6.73 -11.37
N GLU A 78 -1.86 -5.50 -11.90
CA GLU A 78 -2.98 -4.59 -11.63
C GLU A 78 -4.34 -5.12 -12.09
N ASN A 79 -4.34 -5.96 -13.13
CA ASN A 79 -5.57 -6.47 -13.76
C ASN A 79 -6.32 -7.50 -12.90
N HIS A 80 -5.71 -7.99 -11.81
CA HIS A 80 -6.33 -8.97 -10.91
C HIS A 80 -7.02 -8.29 -9.71
N VAL A 81 -6.91 -6.96 -9.60
CA VAL A 81 -7.48 -6.20 -8.48
C VAL A 81 -8.40 -5.09 -8.97
N SER A 82 -9.49 -4.89 -8.24
CA SER A 82 -10.42 -3.79 -8.43
C SER A 82 -10.14 -2.73 -7.38
N TRP A 83 -9.87 -1.50 -7.82
CA TRP A 83 -9.61 -0.40 -6.91
C TRP A 83 -10.87 -0.05 -6.11
N ILE A 84 -10.70 0.02 -4.79
CA ILE A 84 -11.75 0.45 -3.86
C ILE A 84 -11.58 1.95 -3.59
N GLY A 85 -10.34 2.41 -3.40
CA GLY A 85 -10.06 3.81 -3.15
C GLY A 85 -8.57 4.11 -2.99
N LYS A 86 -8.23 5.40 -2.95
CA LYS A 86 -6.89 5.86 -2.61
C LYS A 86 -6.76 5.96 -1.09
N ILE A 87 -5.67 5.43 -0.55
CA ILE A 87 -5.29 5.69 0.83
C ILE A 87 -4.38 6.91 0.78
N SER A 88 -4.96 8.10 0.97
CA SER A 88 -4.15 9.29 1.23
C SER A 88 -3.48 9.09 2.59
N ASP A 89 -2.16 9.22 2.64
CA ASP A 89 -1.37 9.21 3.87
C ASP A 89 -1.63 10.46 4.75
N GLU A 90 -2.87 10.96 4.82
CA GLU A 90 -3.25 12.04 5.74
C GLU A 90 -3.61 11.51 7.14
N GLY A 91 -3.43 10.20 7.40
CA GLY A 91 -3.87 9.57 8.65
C GLY A 91 -3.00 8.47 9.24
N LEU A 92 -1.86 8.12 8.64
CA LEU A 92 -0.92 7.13 9.20
C LEU A 92 0.22 7.75 10.03
N VAL A 93 0.18 9.07 10.22
CA VAL A 93 0.90 9.76 11.30
C VAL A 93 0.05 9.74 12.57
N SER A 94 0.17 8.68 13.37
CA SER A 94 -0.06 8.81 14.81
C SER A 94 1.28 8.80 15.52
N GLY A 95 2.00 9.91 15.36
CA GLY A 95 2.95 10.40 16.34
C GLY A 95 2.31 11.57 17.08
N ALA A 96 1.41 11.23 18.02
CA ALA A 96 0.82 12.07 19.08
C ALA A 96 0.20 13.43 18.68
N GLU A 97 -1.08 13.58 19.05
CA GLU A 97 -1.83 14.84 19.08
C GLU A 97 -2.20 15.40 17.70
N GLN A 98 -3.39 15.08 17.16
CA GLN A 98 -4.36 16.11 16.72
C GLN A 98 -5.78 15.54 16.82
N HIS A 99 -6.60 16.16 17.66
CA HIS A 99 -8.04 15.95 17.73
C HIS A 99 -8.69 16.36 16.40
N LEU A 100 -9.20 15.42 15.62
CA LEU A 100 -10.12 15.76 14.53
C LEU A 100 -11.57 15.63 15.02
N LEU A 101 -12.14 16.76 15.41
CA LEU A 101 -13.56 16.95 15.66
C LEU A 101 -14.31 16.87 14.33
N VAL A 102 -15.08 15.80 14.10
CA VAL A 102 -16.04 15.76 12.98
C VAL A 102 -17.30 16.50 13.43
N ALA A 103 -17.51 17.71 12.90
CA ALA A 103 -18.79 18.37 12.98
C ALA A 103 -19.74 17.72 11.96
N VAL A 104 -20.74 16.98 12.47
CA VAL A 104 -21.91 16.59 11.68
C VAL A 104 -22.81 17.81 11.60
N GLU A 105 -22.82 18.50 10.46
CA GLU A 105 -23.91 19.41 10.13
C GLU A 105 -24.99 18.61 9.39
N GLY A 106 -26.04 18.26 10.14
CA GLY A 106 -27.30 17.82 9.58
C GLY A 106 -28.15 19.02 9.17
N GLY A 107 -28.71 18.96 7.96
CA GLY A 107 -29.72 19.88 7.44
C GLY A 107 -30.50 19.23 6.32
#